data_AF-A0A837JDE6-F1
#
_entry.id   AF-A0A837JDE6-F1
#
_cell.length_a   1.000
_cell.length_b   1.000
_cell.length_c   1.000
_cell.angle_alpha   90.00
_cell.angle_beta   90.00
_cell.angle_gamma   90.00
#
_symmetry.space_group_name_H-M   'P 1'
#
loop_
_entity.id
_entity.type
_entity.pdbx_description
1 polymer ?
#
loop_
_entity_poly.entity_id
_entity_poly.type
_entity_poly.pdbx_seq_one_letter_code
_entity_poly.pdbx_strand_id
1 'polypeptide(L)'
;MKKNLFLIILINIFLSLNLYAAKNLYLSYKQIPDSVYKNQRFEVTVKALITTDNFTNLTTTFSNSSNIELLNENNPWKKISNDTYENSYFFKVKNGNFKLPNIEVNLWNQNLLVDSSQLSPSLIRYSEIGKSDERFSNIIADNIILKAYKTKQYNNNSALTIIDIDAINSNLEDFKLKNVEEQGLSNLKEWEDIQNLVYYFVTPIYQKNLTFTYYNTKTNSFKDVKVPLVLQNELVSTQTDLNPNDSTFEKYKKIAAIVVFVIFLLIFIWKRYKIVLFLTIISLITAVLYNLPNSTGIVKPDSFVYILPTKNSTIFFKVNKEEKVEVLQTKNGFIKVLGVDNGFIGWIKEESFETN
;
A
#
# COMPACT_ATOMS: atom_id res chain seq x y z
N MET A 1 -67.80 46.93 -26.66
CA MET A 1 -66.64 47.05 -25.74
C MET A 1 -66.52 45.89 -24.74
N LYS A 2 -67.56 45.50 -23.99
CA LYS A 2 -67.46 44.43 -22.97
C LYS A 2 -67.00 43.06 -23.50
N LYS A 3 -67.43 42.65 -24.70
CA LYS A 3 -67.08 41.35 -25.30
C LYS A 3 -65.58 41.26 -25.70
N ASN A 4 -65.00 42.37 -26.16
CA ASN A 4 -63.58 42.43 -26.52
C ASN A 4 -62.68 42.48 -25.28
N LEU A 5 -63.13 43.14 -24.21
CA LEU A 5 -62.42 43.16 -22.92
C LEU A 5 -62.36 41.76 -22.30
N PHE A 6 -63.47 41.01 -22.37
CA PHE A 6 -63.53 39.63 -21.88
C PHE A 6 -62.58 38.70 -22.66
N LEU A 7 -62.50 38.87 -23.98
CA LEU A 7 -61.59 38.09 -24.83
C LEU A 7 -60.12 38.38 -24.51
N ILE A 8 -59.76 39.65 -24.26
CA ILE A 8 -58.40 40.06 -23.88
C ILE A 8 -58.02 39.48 -22.51
N ILE A 9 -58.96 39.46 -21.55
CA ILE A 9 -58.74 38.85 -20.22
C ILE A 9 -58.54 37.34 -20.36
N LEU A 10 -59.36 36.66 -21.18
CA LEU A 10 -59.24 35.21 -21.39
C LEU A 10 -57.91 34.85 -22.06
N ILE A 11 -57.46 35.66 -23.03
CA ILE A 11 -56.15 35.50 -23.69
C ILE A 11 -55.00 35.73 -22.71
N ASN A 12 -55.09 36.73 -21.82
CA ASN A 12 -54.05 36.96 -20.81
C ASN A 12 -54.02 35.84 -19.75
N ILE A 13 -55.19 35.30 -19.36
CA ILE A 13 -55.26 34.13 -18.47
C ILE A 13 -54.65 32.91 -19.16
N PHE A 14 -54.96 32.69 -20.44
CA PHE A 14 -54.39 31.59 -21.23
C PHE A 14 -52.87 31.74 -21.48
N LEU A 15 -52.38 32.97 -21.67
CA LEU A 15 -50.95 33.28 -21.78
C LEU A 15 -50.24 33.12 -20.43
N SER A 16 -50.92 33.41 -19.31
CA SER A 16 -50.38 33.21 -17.96
C SER A 16 -50.40 31.76 -17.48
N LEU A 17 -51.23 30.88 -18.07
CA LEU A 17 -51.24 29.44 -17.77
C LEU A 17 -49.98 28.71 -18.26
N ASN A 18 -49.12 29.37 -19.04
CA ASN A 18 -47.75 28.92 -19.31
C ASN A 18 -46.74 29.38 -18.23
N LEU A 19 -47.22 29.72 -17.03
CA LEU A 19 -46.38 29.79 -15.83
C LEU A 19 -45.71 28.43 -15.65
N TYR A 20 -44.40 28.39 -15.95
CA TYR A 20 -43.50 27.27 -15.74
C TYR A 20 -43.98 26.37 -14.61
N ALA A 21 -44.44 25.15 -14.94
CA ALA A 21 -44.65 24.13 -13.94
C ALA A 21 -43.38 24.07 -13.08
N ALA A 22 -43.53 24.23 -11.76
CA ALA A 22 -42.39 24.23 -10.85
C ALA A 22 -41.60 22.94 -11.09
N LYS A 23 -40.34 23.06 -11.52
CA LYS A 23 -39.48 21.90 -11.68
C LYS A 23 -39.28 21.23 -10.33
N ASN A 24 -39.24 19.91 -10.34
CA ASN A 24 -38.97 19.10 -9.16
C ASN A 24 -37.47 18.83 -9.01
N LEU A 25 -36.67 19.04 -10.06
CA LEU A 25 -35.24 18.81 -10.09
C LEU A 25 -34.47 20.00 -10.66
N TYR A 26 -33.61 20.59 -9.83
CA TYR A 26 -32.66 21.64 -10.23
C TYR A 26 -31.24 21.11 -10.12
N LEU A 27 -30.43 21.32 -11.16
CA LEU A 27 -29.05 20.91 -11.19
C LEU A 27 -28.12 22.12 -11.20
N SER A 28 -26.96 21.98 -10.57
CA SER A 28 -25.90 22.97 -10.60
C SER A 28 -24.54 22.31 -10.45
N TYR A 29 -23.49 22.94 -10.98
CA TYR A 29 -22.13 22.57 -10.64
C TYR A 29 -21.79 23.11 -9.26
N LYS A 30 -21.42 22.23 -8.33
CA LYS A 30 -20.85 22.61 -7.04
C LYS A 30 -19.36 22.89 -7.19
N GLN A 31 -18.66 22.03 -7.92
CA GLN A 31 -17.22 22.16 -8.16
C GLN A 31 -16.91 21.72 -9.59
N ILE A 32 -16.16 22.57 -10.30
CA ILE A 32 -15.61 22.29 -11.62
C ILE A 32 -14.30 23.07 -11.74
N PRO A 33 -13.21 22.50 -12.29
CA PRO A 33 -11.97 23.23 -12.42
C PRO A 33 -12.05 24.27 -13.55
N ASP A 34 -11.40 25.41 -13.36
CA ASP A 34 -11.30 26.46 -14.40
C ASP A 34 -10.34 26.08 -15.53
N SER A 35 -9.35 25.25 -15.23
CA SER A 35 -8.32 24.82 -16.16
C SER A 35 -7.82 23.41 -15.84
N VAL A 36 -7.46 22.69 -16.89
CA VAL A 36 -6.94 21.32 -16.83
C VAL A 36 -5.77 21.14 -17.77
N TYR A 37 -4.86 20.25 -17.39
CA TYR A 37 -3.72 19.86 -18.20
C TYR A 37 -4.02 18.60 -19.03
N LYS A 38 -3.28 18.42 -20.11
CA LYS A 38 -3.27 17.15 -20.87
C LYS A 38 -3.03 15.95 -19.94
N ASN A 39 -3.84 14.90 -20.09
CA ASN A 39 -3.80 13.67 -19.28
C ASN A 39 -4.14 13.84 -17.80
N GLN A 40 -4.49 15.06 -17.35
CA GLN A 40 -4.91 15.29 -15.98
C GLN A 40 -6.25 14.60 -15.71
N ARG A 41 -6.34 13.96 -14.53
CA ARG A 41 -7.60 13.55 -13.94
C ARG A 41 -8.15 14.67 -13.05
N PHE A 42 -9.45 14.92 -13.11
CA PHE A 42 -10.09 15.95 -12.32
C PHE A 42 -11.52 15.57 -11.95
N GLU A 43 -11.98 16.14 -10.83
CA GLU A 43 -13.31 15.94 -10.30
C GLU A 43 -14.27 17.05 -10.76
N VAL A 44 -15.49 16.66 -11.09
CA VAL A 44 -16.65 17.54 -11.26
C VAL A 44 -17.74 17.11 -10.30
N THR A 45 -18.09 17.98 -9.35
CA THR A 45 -19.15 17.72 -8.38
C THR A 45 -20.44 18.38 -8.85
N VAL A 46 -21.48 17.58 -9.01
CA VAL A 46 -22.82 18.01 -9.40
C VAL A 46 -23.72 18.00 -8.17
N LYS A 47 -24.50 19.07 -7.99
CA LYS A 47 -25.50 19.21 -6.96
C LYS A 47 -26.90 19.16 -7.59
N ALA A 48 -27.76 18.32 -7.03
CA ALA A 48 -29.17 18.23 -7.33
C ALA A 48 -30.00 18.74 -6.15
N LEU A 49 -30.90 19.69 -6.41
CA LEU A 49 -31.90 20.16 -5.46
C LEU A 49 -33.26 19.60 -5.88
N ILE A 50 -33.90 18.85 -4.99
CA ILE A 50 -35.17 18.18 -5.23
C ILE A 50 -36.25 18.87 -4.40
N THR A 51 -37.36 19.26 -5.03
CA THR A 51 -38.45 20.01 -4.36
C THR A 51 -39.70 19.16 -4.10
N THR A 52 -39.60 17.84 -4.25
CA THR A 52 -40.68 16.87 -4.03
C THR A 52 -40.21 15.72 -3.15
N ASP A 53 -41.08 15.26 -2.26
CA ASP A 53 -40.83 14.07 -1.42
C ASP A 53 -41.19 12.76 -2.14
N ASN A 54 -41.87 12.84 -3.30
CA ASN A 54 -42.40 11.69 -4.01
C ASN A 54 -41.42 11.16 -5.07
N PHE A 55 -40.28 10.62 -4.62
CA PHE A 55 -39.30 9.98 -5.48
C PHE A 55 -38.59 8.82 -4.78
N THR A 56 -37.99 7.93 -5.57
CA THR A 56 -37.29 6.73 -5.09
C THR A 56 -35.80 6.79 -5.36
N ASN A 57 -35.36 7.27 -6.53
CA ASN A 57 -33.95 7.31 -6.90
C ASN A 57 -33.63 8.40 -7.94
N LEU A 58 -32.33 8.66 -8.09
CA LEU A 58 -31.73 9.51 -9.10
C LEU A 58 -30.85 8.65 -10.01
N THR A 59 -30.96 8.85 -11.32
CA THR A 59 -30.03 8.27 -12.29
C THR A 59 -29.40 9.34 -13.16
N THR A 60 -28.21 9.08 -13.69
CA THR A 60 -27.46 10.04 -14.49
C THR A 60 -27.08 9.43 -15.83
N THR A 61 -27.26 10.20 -16.90
CA THR A 61 -26.90 9.85 -18.26
C THR A 61 -25.93 10.89 -18.83
N PHE A 62 -24.94 10.42 -19.58
CA PHE A 62 -23.92 11.27 -20.18
C PHE A 62 -24.02 11.22 -21.70
N SER A 63 -23.96 12.38 -22.36
CA SER A 63 -24.01 12.44 -23.83
C SER A 63 -23.08 13.51 -24.39
N ASN A 64 -22.73 13.40 -25.67
CA ASN A 64 -21.97 14.41 -26.43
C ASN A 64 -20.56 14.75 -25.90
N SER A 65 -19.86 13.79 -25.28
CA SER A 65 -18.45 13.94 -24.91
C SER A 65 -17.49 13.69 -26.08
N SER A 66 -16.32 14.32 -26.06
CA SER A 66 -15.23 14.05 -27.01
C SER A 66 -13.86 14.31 -26.39
N ASN A 67 -12.85 13.50 -26.72
CA ASN A 67 -11.46 13.61 -26.21
C ASN A 67 -11.34 13.70 -24.68
N ILE A 68 -12.31 13.13 -23.97
CA ILE A 68 -12.38 13.04 -22.52
C ILE A 68 -12.92 11.65 -22.16
N GLU A 69 -12.48 11.13 -21.04
CA GLU A 69 -12.92 9.84 -20.50
C GLU A 69 -13.59 10.04 -19.15
N LEU A 70 -14.77 9.43 -18.99
CA LEU A 70 -15.49 9.38 -17.72
C LEU A 70 -15.10 8.07 -17.01
N LEU A 71 -14.69 8.18 -15.75
CA LEU A 71 -14.02 7.09 -15.04
C LEU A 71 -14.96 6.35 -14.08
N ASN A 72 -16.05 7.01 -13.65
CA ASN A 72 -16.99 6.48 -12.65
C ASN A 72 -18.46 6.76 -13.02
N GLU A 73 -18.88 6.34 -14.21
CA GLU A 73 -20.24 6.59 -14.74
C GLU A 73 -21.36 6.16 -13.78
N ASN A 74 -21.19 5.02 -13.10
CA ASN A 74 -22.20 4.42 -12.23
C ASN A 74 -22.11 4.87 -10.76
N ASN A 75 -21.48 6.01 -10.47
CA ASN A 75 -21.33 6.49 -9.10
C ASN A 75 -22.71 6.89 -8.51
N PRO A 76 -23.09 6.42 -7.31
CA PRO A 76 -24.39 6.74 -6.72
C PRO A 76 -24.45 8.17 -6.15
N TRP A 77 -25.64 8.77 -6.17
CA TRP A 77 -25.91 10.06 -5.53
C TRP A 77 -25.91 9.94 -4.01
N LYS A 78 -25.19 10.83 -3.34
CA LYS A 78 -25.12 10.93 -1.88
C LYS A 78 -26.08 12.01 -1.38
N LYS A 79 -26.96 11.68 -0.42
CA LYS A 79 -27.86 12.66 0.23
C LYS A 79 -27.06 13.50 1.23
N ILE A 80 -27.07 14.82 1.09
CA ILE A 80 -26.36 15.76 1.97
C ILE A 80 -27.30 16.43 2.97
N SER A 81 -28.51 16.79 2.52
CA SER A 81 -29.60 17.35 3.35
C SER A 81 -30.94 16.79 2.90
N ASN A 82 -32.05 17.28 3.46
CA ASN A 82 -33.40 16.82 3.11
C ASN A 82 -33.70 16.90 1.60
N ASP A 83 -33.29 17.99 0.97
CA ASP A 83 -33.57 18.36 -0.42
C ASP A 83 -32.34 18.33 -1.34
N THR A 84 -31.13 18.15 -0.78
CA THR A 84 -29.87 18.26 -1.52
C THR A 84 -29.16 16.92 -1.64
N TYR A 85 -28.82 16.59 -2.88
CA TYR A 85 -28.03 15.43 -3.26
C TYR A 85 -26.80 15.86 -4.04
N GLU A 86 -25.70 15.13 -3.89
CA GLU A 86 -24.44 15.40 -4.58
C GLU A 86 -23.86 14.14 -5.19
N ASN A 87 -23.16 14.31 -6.31
CA ASN A 87 -22.41 13.25 -6.97
C ASN A 87 -21.13 13.82 -7.57
N SER A 88 -20.03 13.07 -7.44
CA SER A 88 -18.71 13.44 -7.94
C SER A 88 -18.33 12.54 -9.11
N TYR A 89 -18.02 13.15 -10.25
CA TYR A 89 -17.59 12.46 -11.45
C TYR A 89 -16.14 12.77 -11.76
N PHE A 90 -15.35 11.74 -12.01
CA PHE A 90 -13.94 11.86 -12.35
C PHE A 90 -13.77 11.74 -13.86
N PHE A 91 -13.04 12.70 -14.43
CA PHE A 91 -12.75 12.76 -15.85
C PHE A 91 -11.25 12.78 -16.11
N LYS A 92 -10.82 12.21 -17.24
CA LYS A 92 -9.46 12.32 -17.77
C LYS A 92 -9.45 13.00 -19.13
N VAL A 93 -8.69 14.09 -19.27
CA VAL A 93 -8.55 14.80 -20.56
C VAL A 93 -7.52 14.11 -21.45
N LYS A 94 -7.87 13.84 -22.72
CA LYS A 94 -6.93 13.25 -23.69
C LYS A 94 -6.24 14.30 -24.56
N ASN A 95 -6.97 15.33 -24.98
CA ASN A 95 -6.47 16.35 -25.92
C ASN A 95 -7.17 17.70 -25.72
N GLY A 96 -6.62 18.78 -26.29
CA GLY A 96 -7.09 20.14 -26.06
C GLY A 96 -8.44 20.51 -26.68
N ASN A 97 -8.89 19.77 -27.70
CA ASN A 97 -10.23 19.88 -28.27
C ASN A 97 -11.23 18.97 -27.55
N PHE A 98 -11.12 18.85 -26.22
CA PHE A 98 -12.06 18.06 -25.44
C PHE A 98 -13.39 18.76 -25.25
N LYS A 99 -14.44 17.96 -25.10
CA LYS A 99 -15.79 18.41 -24.80
C LYS A 99 -16.32 17.58 -23.64
N LEU A 100 -16.64 18.27 -22.54
CA LEU A 100 -17.35 17.68 -21.41
C LEU A 100 -18.72 17.15 -21.87
N PRO A 101 -19.18 16.00 -21.34
CA PRO A 101 -20.51 15.53 -21.63
C PRO A 101 -21.58 16.47 -21.09
N ASN A 102 -22.73 16.46 -21.75
CA ASN A 102 -23.97 16.88 -21.14
C ASN A 102 -24.31 15.89 -20.02
N ILE A 103 -24.59 16.41 -18.82
CA ILE A 103 -24.98 15.60 -17.66
C ILE A 103 -26.48 15.74 -17.50
N GLU A 104 -27.23 14.69 -17.83
CA GLU A 104 -28.67 14.62 -17.62
C GLU A 104 -28.96 13.78 -16.38
N VAL A 105 -29.82 14.29 -15.50
CA VAL A 105 -30.21 13.62 -14.26
C VAL A 105 -31.71 13.42 -14.30
N ASN A 106 -32.11 12.17 -14.08
CA ASN A 106 -33.50 11.74 -14.09
C ASN A 106 -33.95 11.45 -12.66
N LEU A 107 -35.06 12.06 -12.27
CA LEU A 107 -35.73 11.82 -10.99
C LEU A 107 -36.85 10.81 -11.20
N TRP A 108 -36.78 9.66 -10.55
CA TRP A 108 -37.79 8.62 -10.69
C TRP A 108 -38.57 8.41 -9.41
N ASN A 109 -39.81 7.99 -9.58
CA ASN A 109 -40.62 7.37 -8.56
C ASN A 109 -41.01 5.97 -9.03
N GLN A 110 -40.35 4.96 -8.47
CA GLN A 110 -40.41 3.57 -8.93
C GLN A 110 -39.95 3.49 -10.41
N ASN A 111 -40.90 3.34 -11.34
CA ASN A 111 -40.62 3.26 -12.78
C ASN A 111 -41.16 4.47 -13.56
N LEU A 112 -41.70 5.47 -12.88
CA LEU A 112 -42.24 6.68 -13.50
C LEU A 112 -41.22 7.81 -13.41
N LEU A 113 -40.91 8.42 -14.56
CA LEU A 113 -40.08 9.61 -14.61
C LEU A 113 -40.87 10.81 -14.06
N VAL A 114 -40.41 11.36 -12.94
CA VAL A 114 -41.05 12.51 -12.28
C VAL A 114 -40.59 13.81 -12.90
N ASP A 115 -39.28 13.95 -13.15
CA ASP A 115 -38.67 15.11 -13.78
C ASP A 115 -37.29 14.75 -14.35
N SER A 116 -36.82 15.53 -15.31
CA SER A 116 -35.47 15.43 -15.86
C SER A 116 -34.88 16.83 -16.00
N SER A 117 -33.59 16.93 -15.70
CA SER A 117 -32.84 18.17 -15.81
C SER A 117 -31.47 17.89 -16.39
N GLN A 118 -30.97 18.83 -17.19
CA GLN A 118 -29.72 18.68 -17.91
C GLN A 118 -28.80 19.85 -17.61
N LEU A 119 -27.55 19.54 -17.27
CA LEU A 119 -26.47 20.51 -17.18
C LEU A 119 -25.74 20.60 -18.50
N SER A 120 -25.63 21.84 -18.99
CA SER A 120 -24.80 22.15 -20.14
C SER A 120 -23.33 22.21 -19.74
N PRO A 121 -22.41 21.76 -20.61
CA PRO A 121 -20.98 21.79 -20.35
C PRO A 121 -20.48 23.22 -20.06
N SER A 122 -19.67 23.37 -19.01
CA SER A 122 -18.95 24.62 -18.75
C SER A 122 -17.62 24.64 -19.54
N LEU A 123 -17.13 25.85 -19.85
CA LEU A 123 -15.85 26.04 -20.52
C LEU A 123 -14.71 25.82 -19.52
N ILE A 124 -13.84 24.85 -19.80
CA ILE A 124 -12.62 24.59 -19.03
C ILE A 124 -11.42 24.92 -19.92
N ARG A 125 -10.47 25.73 -19.42
CA ARG A 125 -9.24 26.05 -20.16
C ARG A 125 -8.33 24.82 -20.26
N TYR A 126 -7.74 24.61 -21.42
CA TYR A 126 -6.75 23.55 -21.63
C TYR A 126 -5.34 24.11 -21.62
N SER A 127 -4.39 23.35 -21.08
CA SER A 127 -2.96 23.65 -21.18
C SER A 127 -2.12 22.37 -21.28
N GLU A 128 -0.94 22.46 -21.86
CA GLU A 128 0.04 21.37 -21.83
C GLU A 128 1.15 21.73 -20.83
N ILE A 129 1.58 20.74 -20.05
CA ILE A 129 2.73 20.92 -19.15
C ILE A 129 4.00 20.94 -20.00
N GLY A 130 4.81 21.99 -19.84
CA GLY A 130 6.10 22.10 -20.52
C GLY A 130 7.02 20.94 -20.14
N LYS A 131 7.63 20.29 -21.14
CA LYS A 131 8.56 19.15 -20.94
C LYS A 131 9.98 19.60 -20.58
N SER A 132 10.12 20.62 -19.74
CA SER A 132 11.43 21.20 -19.41
C SER A 132 12.27 20.31 -18.50
N ASP A 133 11.64 19.44 -17.69
CA ASP A 133 12.33 18.48 -16.83
C ASP A 133 12.40 17.10 -17.50
N GLU A 134 13.62 16.62 -17.76
CA GLU A 134 13.84 15.30 -18.34
C GLU A 134 13.45 14.15 -17.40
N ARG A 135 13.33 14.41 -16.10
CA ARG A 135 12.95 13.43 -15.08
C ARG A 135 11.44 13.31 -14.91
N PHE A 136 10.66 14.06 -15.70
CA PHE A 136 9.21 14.05 -15.61
C PHE A 136 8.63 12.67 -15.91
N SER A 137 7.87 12.12 -14.97
CA SER A 137 7.34 10.76 -15.04
C SER A 137 6.00 10.63 -15.76
N ASN A 138 5.55 11.69 -16.43
CA ASN A 138 4.19 11.87 -16.97
C ASN A 138 3.07 11.88 -15.94
N ILE A 139 3.40 12.05 -14.65
CA ILE A 139 2.41 12.14 -13.58
C ILE A 139 2.02 13.58 -13.27
N ILE A 140 0.72 13.78 -13.17
CA ILE A 140 0.02 14.98 -12.74
C ILE A 140 -0.80 14.54 -11.54
N ALA A 141 -0.57 15.15 -10.37
CA ALA A 141 -1.24 14.76 -9.13
C ALA A 141 -1.30 15.92 -8.15
N ASP A 142 -2.27 15.90 -7.23
CA ASP A 142 -2.30 16.84 -6.11
C ASP A 142 -1.18 16.53 -5.10
N ASN A 143 -0.90 15.25 -4.89
CA ASN A 143 0.14 14.76 -4.01
C ASN A 143 0.60 13.36 -4.41
N ILE A 144 1.86 13.01 -4.11
CA ILE A 144 2.43 11.66 -4.29
C ILE A 144 3.20 11.29 -3.02
N ILE A 145 3.01 10.05 -2.56
CA ILE A 145 3.68 9.46 -1.40
C ILE A 145 4.30 8.13 -1.83
N LEU A 146 5.63 8.01 -1.70
CA LEU A 146 6.32 6.73 -1.82
C LEU A 146 6.12 5.95 -0.51
N LYS A 147 5.24 4.94 -0.51
CA LYS A 147 4.94 4.14 0.67
C LYS A 147 6.03 3.13 0.98
N ALA A 148 6.48 2.42 -0.04
CA ALA A 148 7.49 1.39 0.11
C ALA A 148 8.33 1.28 -1.17
N TYR A 149 9.54 0.76 -1.00
CA TYR A 149 10.40 0.38 -2.09
C TYR A 149 11.21 -0.84 -1.70
N LYS A 150 11.53 -1.67 -2.68
CA LYS A 150 12.32 -2.87 -2.50
C LYS A 150 13.23 -3.06 -3.69
N THR A 151 14.53 -3.11 -3.44
CA THR A 151 15.55 -3.30 -4.46
C THR A 151 16.24 -4.64 -4.24
N LYS A 152 16.26 -5.49 -5.28
CA LYS A 152 16.97 -6.76 -5.31
C LYS A 152 17.93 -6.79 -6.48
N GLN A 153 19.01 -7.57 -6.34
CA GLN A 153 19.88 -7.86 -7.48
C GLN A 153 19.09 -8.65 -8.53
N TYR A 154 19.12 -8.19 -9.79
CA TYR A 154 18.46 -8.86 -10.91
C TYR A 154 19.46 -9.69 -11.71
N ASN A 155 20.64 -9.13 -11.96
CA ASN A 155 21.79 -9.81 -12.52
C ASN A 155 23.10 -9.19 -11.97
N ASN A 156 24.25 -9.52 -12.55
CA ASN A 156 25.55 -9.00 -12.07
C ASN A 156 25.70 -7.47 -12.23
N ASN A 157 24.95 -6.86 -13.15
CA ASN A 157 25.12 -5.46 -13.55
C ASN A 157 23.89 -4.60 -13.24
N SER A 158 22.74 -5.20 -12.91
CA SER A 158 21.49 -4.48 -12.67
C SER A 158 20.73 -4.96 -11.44
N ALA A 159 19.92 -4.07 -10.92
CA ALA A 159 19.03 -4.27 -9.80
C ALA A 159 17.58 -4.02 -10.23
N LEU A 160 16.67 -4.90 -9.79
CA LEU A 160 15.24 -4.75 -9.94
C LEU A 160 14.70 -4.03 -8.71
N THR A 161 14.01 -2.93 -8.94
CA THR A 161 13.34 -2.16 -7.91
C THR A 161 11.84 -2.24 -8.11
N ILE A 162 11.11 -2.52 -7.03
CA ILE A 162 9.65 -2.40 -6.97
C ILE A 162 9.33 -1.26 -6.02
N ILE A 163 8.45 -0.36 -6.45
CA ILE A 163 7.94 0.76 -5.66
C ILE A 163 6.44 0.64 -5.48
N ASP A 164 5.97 1.10 -4.31
CA ASP A 164 4.57 1.25 -3.96
C ASP A 164 4.30 2.73 -3.70
N ILE A 165 3.45 3.33 -4.54
CA ILE A 165 3.15 4.76 -4.54
C ILE A 165 1.65 4.96 -4.33
N ASP A 166 1.30 5.88 -3.42
CA ASP A 166 -0.04 6.46 -3.37
C ASP A 166 -0.02 7.88 -3.93
N ALA A 167 -1.07 8.25 -4.66
CA ALA A 167 -1.25 9.61 -5.15
C ALA A 167 -2.72 10.02 -5.14
N ILE A 168 -2.96 11.32 -5.03
CA ILE A 168 -4.29 11.95 -4.95
C ILE A 168 -4.57 12.71 -6.24
N ASN A 169 -5.77 12.56 -6.80
CA ASN A 169 -6.22 13.14 -8.07
C ASN A 169 -5.16 12.97 -9.18
N SER A 170 -4.61 11.77 -9.26
CA SER A 170 -3.44 11.46 -10.08
C SER A 170 -3.78 10.68 -11.33
N ASN A 171 -2.89 10.66 -12.31
CA ASN A 171 -2.94 9.78 -13.48
C ASN A 171 -1.83 8.70 -13.43
N LEU A 172 -1.73 7.93 -12.34
CA LEU A 172 -0.66 6.93 -12.13
C LEU A 172 -0.58 5.86 -13.23
N GLU A 173 -1.65 5.63 -13.97
CA GLU A 173 -1.64 4.77 -15.16
C GLU A 173 -0.69 5.24 -16.26
N ASP A 174 -0.33 6.53 -16.29
CA ASP A 174 0.59 7.11 -17.27
C ASP A 174 2.05 7.11 -16.76
N PHE A 175 2.32 6.56 -15.56
CA PHE A 175 3.65 6.56 -14.95
C PHE A 175 4.70 5.92 -15.87
N LYS A 176 5.74 6.69 -16.20
CA LYS A 176 6.86 6.18 -16.98
C LYS A 176 8.14 6.91 -16.65
N LEU A 177 9.20 6.18 -16.35
CA LEU A 177 10.53 6.72 -16.13
C LEU A 177 11.24 6.95 -17.47
N LYS A 178 11.89 8.11 -17.63
CA LYS A 178 12.79 8.34 -18.77
C LYS A 178 14.10 7.59 -18.53
N ASN A 179 14.75 7.11 -19.61
CA ASN A 179 16.05 6.44 -19.57
C ASN A 179 16.09 5.12 -18.77
N VAL A 180 14.95 4.48 -18.59
CA VAL A 180 14.87 3.12 -18.04
C VAL A 180 14.18 2.22 -19.07
N GLU A 181 14.89 1.22 -19.58
CA GLU A 181 14.37 0.37 -20.65
C GLU A 181 13.38 -0.67 -20.11
N GLU A 182 13.81 -1.42 -19.09
CA GLU A 182 13.00 -2.45 -18.44
C GLU A 182 12.23 -1.84 -17.26
N GLN A 183 10.94 -1.60 -17.46
CA GLN A 183 10.02 -1.07 -16.46
C GLN A 183 8.58 -1.44 -16.78
N GLY A 184 7.70 -1.42 -15.78
CA GLY A 184 6.29 -1.67 -16.03
C GLY A 184 5.38 -1.60 -14.81
N LEU A 185 4.08 -1.53 -15.09
CA LEU A 185 3.00 -1.56 -14.12
C LEU A 185 2.79 -2.99 -13.64
N SER A 186 2.93 -3.22 -12.33
CA SER A 186 2.61 -4.50 -11.70
C SER A 186 1.18 -4.55 -11.21
N ASN A 187 0.70 -3.46 -10.62
CA ASN A 187 -0.67 -3.34 -10.14
C ASN A 187 -1.08 -1.88 -10.06
N LEU A 188 -2.36 -1.59 -10.33
CA LEU A 188 -2.95 -0.27 -10.13
C LEU A 188 -4.31 -0.45 -9.49
N LYS A 189 -4.51 0.18 -8.34
CA LYS A 189 -5.79 0.22 -7.63
C LYS A 189 -6.25 1.66 -7.50
N GLU A 190 -7.56 1.82 -7.44
CA GLU A 190 -8.19 3.13 -7.36
C GLU A 190 -9.38 3.07 -6.42
N TRP A 191 -9.52 4.09 -5.58
CA TRP A 191 -10.62 4.27 -4.66
C TRP A 191 -10.87 5.77 -4.47
N GLU A 192 -12.03 6.22 -4.93
CA GLU A 192 -12.41 7.64 -4.98
C GLU A 192 -11.35 8.50 -5.70
N ASP A 193 -10.70 9.42 -5.00
CA ASP A 193 -9.67 10.33 -5.52
C ASP A 193 -8.24 9.80 -5.37
N ILE A 194 -8.05 8.63 -4.75
CA ILE A 194 -6.72 8.07 -4.49
C ILE A 194 -6.43 6.91 -5.45
N GLN A 195 -5.23 6.93 -6.01
CA GLN A 195 -4.67 5.79 -6.72
C GLN A 195 -3.47 5.21 -5.99
N ASN A 196 -3.37 3.88 -6.05
CA ASN A 196 -2.22 3.13 -5.57
C ASN A 196 -1.56 2.39 -6.74
N LEU A 197 -0.27 2.65 -6.97
CA LEU A 197 0.52 2.06 -8.04
C LEU A 197 1.64 1.20 -7.45
N VAL A 198 1.68 -0.07 -7.86
CA VAL A 198 2.85 -0.93 -7.71
C VAL A 198 3.57 -1.00 -9.06
N TYR A 199 4.81 -0.54 -9.10
CA TYR A 199 5.58 -0.40 -10.33
C TYR A 199 6.97 -1.02 -10.18
N TYR A 200 7.46 -1.68 -11.23
CA TYR A 200 8.81 -2.23 -11.25
C TYR A 200 9.67 -1.53 -12.29
N PHE A 201 10.97 -1.45 -12.01
CA PHE A 201 11.96 -0.94 -12.96
C PHE A 201 13.36 -1.50 -12.67
N VAL A 202 14.18 -1.62 -13.72
CA VAL A 202 15.55 -2.15 -13.64
C VAL A 202 16.56 -1.04 -13.87
N THR A 203 17.50 -0.89 -12.94
CA THR A 203 18.56 0.13 -12.99
C THR A 203 19.94 -0.50 -12.83
N PRO A 204 21.02 0.16 -13.26
CA PRO A 204 22.37 -0.32 -12.99
C PRO A 204 22.66 -0.50 -11.49
N ILE A 205 23.38 -1.56 -11.13
CA ILE A 205 23.60 -1.96 -9.72
C ILE A 205 24.39 -0.93 -8.89
N TYR A 206 25.16 -0.07 -9.56
CA TYR A 206 25.93 1.01 -8.91
C TYR A 206 25.08 2.25 -8.61
N GLN A 207 23.87 2.37 -9.17
CA GLN A 207 23.01 3.52 -8.97
C GLN A 207 22.41 3.47 -7.56
N LYS A 208 22.63 4.52 -6.75
CA LYS A 208 22.18 4.55 -5.35
C LYS A 208 20.78 5.12 -5.17
N ASN A 209 20.35 5.99 -6.08
CA ASN A 209 19.05 6.65 -6.00
C ASN A 209 18.50 6.84 -7.41
N LEU A 210 17.17 6.75 -7.54
CA LEU A 210 16.43 7.23 -8.69
C LEU A 210 15.58 8.41 -8.26
N THR A 211 15.57 9.48 -9.05
CA THR A 211 14.73 10.66 -8.79
C THR A 211 13.93 10.96 -10.04
N PHE A 212 12.61 10.94 -9.89
CA PHE A 212 11.67 11.34 -10.93
C PHE A 212 10.86 12.54 -10.43
N THR A 213 10.29 13.30 -11.36
CA THR A 213 9.44 14.44 -11.03
C THR A 213 8.01 14.23 -11.49
N TYR A 214 7.08 14.75 -10.72
CA TYR A 214 5.67 14.84 -11.09
C TYR A 214 5.23 16.30 -11.06
N TYR A 215 4.20 16.64 -11.83
CA TYR A 215 3.62 17.96 -11.82
C TYR A 215 2.55 18.04 -10.74
N ASN A 216 2.76 18.93 -9.76
CA ASN A 216 1.84 19.10 -8.65
C ASN A 216 0.80 20.17 -8.96
N THR A 217 -0.46 19.79 -9.08
CA THR A 217 -1.61 20.65 -9.46
C THR A 217 -2.00 21.67 -8.38
N LYS A 218 -1.65 21.44 -7.11
CA LYS A 218 -1.89 22.41 -6.03
C LYS A 218 -0.85 23.53 -6.00
N THR A 219 0.41 23.20 -6.29
CA THR A 219 1.53 24.15 -6.28
C THR A 219 1.91 24.69 -7.65
N ASN A 220 1.34 24.14 -8.72
CA ASN A 220 1.64 24.45 -10.12
C ASN A 220 3.14 24.33 -10.47
N SER A 221 3.82 23.35 -9.87
CA SER A 221 5.26 23.16 -10.05
C SER A 221 5.63 21.67 -10.11
N PHE A 222 6.80 21.37 -10.68
CA PHE A 222 7.38 20.04 -10.56
C PHE A 222 7.86 19.78 -9.14
N LYS A 223 7.64 18.56 -8.64
CA LYS A 223 8.14 18.08 -7.35
C LYS A 223 8.91 16.78 -7.52
N ASP A 224 10.01 16.69 -6.80
CA ASP A 224 10.91 15.54 -6.83
C ASP A 224 10.41 14.42 -5.91
N VAL A 225 10.46 13.18 -6.41
CA VAL A 225 10.28 11.95 -5.63
C VAL A 225 11.57 11.14 -5.73
N LYS A 226 12.18 10.88 -4.58
CA LYS A 226 13.47 10.16 -4.49
C LYS A 226 13.24 8.74 -4.00
N VAL A 227 13.64 7.77 -4.81
CA VAL A 227 13.61 6.33 -4.50
C VAL A 227 15.03 5.86 -4.18
N PRO A 228 15.32 5.40 -2.95
CA PRO A 228 16.59 4.79 -2.62
C PRO A 228 16.71 3.40 -3.27
N LEU A 229 17.84 3.15 -3.95
CA LEU A 229 18.11 1.88 -4.64
C LEU A 229 19.10 1.03 -3.82
N VAL A 230 18.79 0.84 -2.54
CA VAL A 230 19.66 0.09 -1.64
C VAL A 230 19.30 -1.39 -1.72
N LEU A 231 20.27 -2.23 -2.09
CA LEU A 231 20.12 -3.68 -2.07
C LEU A 231 19.75 -4.13 -0.66
N GLN A 232 18.52 -4.62 -0.50
CA GLN A 232 18.06 -5.17 0.75
C GLN A 232 18.55 -6.61 0.82
N ASN A 233 19.53 -6.87 1.69
CA ASN A 233 19.92 -8.23 2.03
C ASN A 233 18.76 -8.88 2.76
N GLU A 234 17.93 -9.62 2.03
CA GLU A 234 17.18 -10.70 2.64
C GLU A 234 18.22 -11.75 3.02
N LEU A 235 18.57 -11.82 4.30
CA LEU A 235 19.04 -13.08 4.86
C LEU A 235 17.94 -14.08 4.52
N VAL A 236 18.17 -14.89 3.49
CA VAL A 236 17.20 -15.85 2.98
C VAL A 236 16.85 -16.72 4.17
N SER A 237 15.62 -16.58 4.66
CA SER A 237 15.09 -17.25 5.83
C SER A 237 14.78 -18.72 5.50
N THR A 238 15.71 -19.43 4.89
CA THR A 238 15.71 -20.89 4.88
C THR A 238 16.21 -21.46 6.22
N GLN A 239 16.42 -20.59 7.21
CA GLN A 239 17.22 -20.85 8.40
C GLN A 239 16.67 -20.13 9.66
N THR A 240 15.36 -19.85 9.71
CA THR A 240 14.70 -19.31 10.92
C THR A 240 14.77 -20.24 12.15
N ASP A 241 15.22 -21.49 11.99
CA ASP A 241 15.40 -22.48 13.06
C ASP A 241 16.85 -23.01 13.17
N LEU A 242 17.85 -22.15 12.95
CA LEU A 242 19.25 -22.58 13.08
C LEU A 242 19.73 -22.82 14.51
N ASN A 243 19.12 -22.13 15.48
CA ASN A 243 19.45 -22.29 16.88
C ASN A 243 18.82 -23.61 17.38
N PRO A 244 19.62 -24.69 17.56
CA PRO A 244 19.07 -25.97 17.99
C PRO A 244 18.39 -25.84 19.36
N ASN A 245 18.86 -24.90 20.19
CA ASN A 245 18.41 -24.70 21.57
C ASN A 245 17.14 -23.84 21.69
N ASP A 246 16.72 -23.14 20.63
CA ASP A 246 15.50 -22.31 20.62
C ASP A 246 14.30 -22.99 19.92
N SER A 247 14.49 -24.24 19.47
CA SER A 247 13.41 -25.05 18.89
C SER A 247 12.28 -25.28 19.90
N THR A 248 11.04 -25.20 19.43
CA THR A 248 9.83 -25.53 20.20
C THR A 248 9.95 -26.92 20.84
N PHE A 249 10.59 -27.87 20.15
CA PHE A 249 10.80 -29.23 20.65
C PHE A 249 11.73 -29.28 21.87
N GLU A 250 12.85 -28.55 21.84
CA GLU A 250 13.76 -28.47 23.00
C GLU A 250 13.11 -27.76 24.18
N LYS A 251 12.30 -26.72 23.93
CA LYS A 251 11.48 -26.07 24.97
C LYS A 251 10.52 -27.07 25.62
N TYR A 252 9.85 -27.91 24.84
CA TYR A 252 8.97 -28.95 25.37
C TYR A 252 9.72 -29.99 26.22
N LYS A 253 10.92 -30.42 25.83
CA LYS A 253 11.73 -31.34 26.65
C LYS A 253 12.08 -30.74 28.01
N LYS A 254 12.50 -29.46 28.04
CA LYS A 254 12.83 -28.75 29.28
C LYS A 254 11.63 -28.67 30.23
N ILE A 255 10.46 -28.29 29.70
CA ILE A 255 9.21 -28.22 30.47
C ILE A 255 8.79 -29.63 30.95
N ALA A 256 8.86 -30.63 30.08
CA ALA A 256 8.50 -32.01 30.42
C ALA A 256 9.37 -32.56 31.58
N ALA A 257 10.68 -32.30 31.56
CA ALA A 257 11.58 -32.71 32.64
C ALA A 257 11.16 -32.11 34.01
N ILE A 258 10.76 -30.84 34.03
CA ILE A 258 10.27 -30.17 35.24
C ILE A 258 8.93 -30.78 35.69
N VAL A 259 8.00 -31.02 34.77
CA VAL A 259 6.69 -31.60 35.09
C VAL A 259 6.83 -33.00 35.68
N VAL A 260 7.70 -33.85 35.11
CA VAL A 260 7.99 -35.18 35.64
C VAL A 260 8.58 -35.11 37.05
N PHE A 261 9.49 -34.16 37.30
CA PHE A 261 10.01 -33.90 38.65
C PHE A 261 8.91 -33.51 39.64
N VAL A 262 8.03 -32.58 39.27
CA VAL A 262 6.91 -32.12 40.12
C VAL A 262 5.93 -33.26 40.42
N ILE A 263 5.63 -34.14 39.45
CA ILE A 263 4.76 -35.29 39.65
C ILE A 263 5.37 -36.26 40.68
N PHE A 264 6.66 -36.60 40.56
CA PHE A 264 7.31 -37.48 41.53
C PHE A 264 7.42 -36.85 42.92
N LEU A 265 7.67 -35.54 43.00
CA LEU A 265 7.64 -34.79 44.25
C LEU A 265 6.24 -34.83 44.89
N LEU A 266 5.20 -34.62 44.07
CA LEU A 266 3.77 -34.88 44.30
C LEU A 266 3.50 -36.15 45.10
N ILE A 267 3.83 -37.25 44.42
CA ILE A 267 3.59 -38.61 44.87
C ILE A 267 4.42 -38.92 46.13
N PHE A 268 5.65 -38.42 46.20
CA PHE A 268 6.50 -38.60 47.37
C PHE A 268 5.90 -37.95 48.62
N ILE A 269 5.42 -36.70 48.52
CA ILE A 269 4.79 -36.00 49.65
C ILE A 269 3.53 -36.74 50.12
N TRP A 270 2.73 -37.26 49.19
CA TRP A 270 1.47 -37.94 49.50
C TRP A 270 1.66 -39.36 50.08
N LYS A 271 2.47 -40.20 49.44
CA LYS A 271 2.59 -41.64 49.78
C LYS A 271 3.82 -41.96 50.65
N ARG A 272 4.82 -41.07 50.69
CA ARG A 272 6.08 -41.21 51.46
C ARG A 272 6.86 -42.51 51.20
N TYR A 273 6.73 -43.10 50.01
CA TYR A 273 7.48 -44.31 49.63
C TYR A 273 8.94 -44.01 49.31
N LYS A 274 9.87 -44.78 49.88
CA LYS A 274 11.33 -44.61 49.66
C LYS A 274 11.75 -44.80 48.19
N ILE A 275 11.05 -45.64 47.43
CA ILE A 275 11.30 -45.84 45.99
C ILE A 275 10.99 -44.56 45.19
N VAL A 276 9.93 -43.85 45.56
CA VAL A 276 9.55 -42.59 44.89
C VAL A 276 10.57 -41.50 45.16
N LEU A 277 11.16 -41.46 46.37
CA LEU A 277 12.24 -40.53 46.70
C LEU A 277 13.45 -40.68 45.75
N PHE A 278 13.84 -41.92 45.47
CA PHE A 278 14.94 -42.20 44.53
C PHE A 278 14.62 -41.69 43.11
N LEU A 279 13.40 -41.91 42.62
CA LEU A 279 12.94 -41.40 41.32
C LEU A 279 12.90 -39.86 41.29
N THR A 280 12.48 -39.22 42.37
CA THR A 280 12.48 -37.75 42.49
C THR A 280 13.88 -37.16 42.35
N ILE A 281 14.88 -37.78 42.99
CA ILE A 281 16.28 -37.32 42.92
C ILE A 281 16.84 -37.45 41.50
N ILE A 282 16.59 -38.59 40.83
CA ILE A 282 17.02 -38.78 39.43
C ILE A 282 16.35 -37.76 38.50
N SER A 283 15.05 -37.54 38.68
CA SER A 283 14.29 -36.57 37.88
C SER A 283 14.78 -35.14 38.12
N LEU A 284 15.16 -34.80 39.35
CA LEU A 284 15.75 -33.50 39.70
C LEU A 284 17.08 -33.29 38.99
N ILE A 285 18.00 -34.25 39.06
CA ILE A 285 19.30 -34.18 38.35
C ILE A 285 19.07 -33.99 36.85
N THR A 286 18.14 -34.76 36.28
CA THR A 286 17.78 -34.67 34.86
C THR A 286 17.24 -33.27 34.52
N ALA A 287 16.30 -32.74 35.31
CA ALA A 287 15.73 -31.41 35.09
C ALA A 287 16.78 -30.30 35.20
N VAL A 288 17.73 -30.41 36.14
CA VAL A 288 18.84 -29.46 36.28
C VAL A 288 19.73 -29.50 35.04
N LEU A 289 20.17 -30.69 34.61
CA LEU A 289 21.06 -30.83 33.45
C LEU A 289 20.45 -30.27 32.16
N TYR A 290 19.17 -30.49 31.91
CA TYR A 290 18.48 -29.95 30.71
C TYR A 290 18.26 -28.43 30.74
N ASN A 291 18.30 -27.81 31.92
CA ASN A 291 18.07 -26.37 32.09
C ASN A 291 19.35 -25.57 32.35
N LEU A 292 20.53 -26.19 32.27
CA LEU A 292 21.79 -25.46 32.33
C LEU A 292 21.92 -24.50 31.13
N PRO A 293 22.36 -23.25 31.36
CA PRO A 293 22.61 -22.31 30.26
C PRO A 293 23.80 -22.78 29.40
N ASN A 294 23.82 -22.35 28.14
CA ASN A 294 24.95 -22.62 27.24
C ASN A 294 26.22 -21.93 27.77
N SER A 295 27.38 -22.51 27.50
CA SER A 295 28.65 -21.82 27.76
C SER A 295 28.79 -20.61 26.85
N THR A 296 29.40 -19.55 27.37
CA THR A 296 29.65 -18.31 26.64
C THR A 296 31.15 -18.11 26.43
N GLY A 297 31.53 -17.37 25.40
CA GLY A 297 32.93 -17.03 25.13
C GLY A 297 33.05 -15.90 24.12
N ILE A 298 34.28 -15.70 23.64
CA ILE A 298 34.65 -14.64 22.71
C ILE A 298 35.24 -15.25 21.43
N VAL A 299 34.81 -14.74 20.28
CA VAL A 299 35.45 -15.02 19.00
C VAL A 299 36.49 -13.96 18.69
N LYS A 300 37.72 -14.39 18.43
CA LYS A 300 38.85 -13.51 18.09
C LYS A 300 38.55 -12.68 16.84
N PRO A 301 39.06 -11.43 16.78
CA PRO A 301 38.97 -10.64 15.55
C PRO A 301 39.70 -11.37 14.41
N ASP A 302 39.28 -11.07 13.18
CA ASP A 302 39.76 -11.69 11.95
C ASP A 302 39.48 -13.19 11.77
N SER A 303 38.65 -13.79 12.64
CA SER A 303 38.24 -15.18 12.52
C SER A 303 37.20 -15.39 11.42
N PHE A 304 37.28 -16.54 10.74
CA PHE A 304 36.31 -16.93 9.72
C PHE A 304 35.15 -17.72 10.33
N VAL A 305 33.93 -17.37 9.92
CA VAL A 305 32.72 -18.14 10.21
C VAL A 305 32.38 -18.99 9.00
N TYR A 306 32.22 -20.28 9.20
CA TYR A 306 31.97 -21.30 8.18
C TYR A 306 30.53 -21.79 8.23
N ILE A 307 30.01 -22.23 7.08
CA ILE A 307 28.64 -22.79 7.00
C ILE A 307 28.58 -24.21 7.58
N LEU A 308 29.65 -24.99 7.43
CA LEU A 308 29.74 -26.40 7.85
C LEU A 308 31.02 -26.66 8.66
N PRO A 309 31.03 -27.66 9.56
CA PRO A 309 32.21 -28.01 10.36
C PRO A 309 33.18 -28.90 9.56
N THR A 310 33.68 -28.38 8.44
CA THR A 310 34.62 -29.09 7.56
C THR A 310 35.72 -28.15 7.08
N LYS A 311 36.93 -28.70 6.84
CA LYS A 311 38.10 -27.91 6.41
C LYS A 311 37.89 -27.18 5.08
N ASN A 312 37.03 -27.72 4.19
CA ASN A 312 36.73 -27.15 2.87
C ASN A 312 35.37 -26.43 2.84
N SER A 313 34.85 -26.01 3.99
CA SER A 313 33.58 -25.30 4.05
C SER A 313 33.70 -23.89 3.47
N THR A 314 32.65 -23.43 2.82
CA THR A 314 32.52 -22.04 2.38
C THR A 314 32.52 -21.11 3.58
N ILE A 315 33.33 -20.05 3.49
CA ILE A 315 33.36 -18.96 4.46
C ILE A 315 32.08 -18.14 4.28
N PHE A 316 31.30 -18.01 5.35
CA PHE A 316 30.09 -17.20 5.39
C PHE A 316 30.43 -15.71 5.50
N PHE A 317 31.22 -15.33 6.49
CA PHE A 317 31.82 -14.00 6.62
C PHE A 317 33.03 -14.03 7.56
N LYS A 318 33.74 -12.91 7.64
CA LYS A 318 34.87 -12.69 8.54
C LYS A 318 34.46 -11.76 9.69
N VAL A 319 34.79 -12.14 10.91
CA VAL A 319 34.53 -11.35 12.11
C VAL A 319 35.53 -10.19 12.18
N ASN A 320 35.06 -8.94 12.11
CA ASN A 320 35.95 -7.75 12.05
C ASN A 320 36.36 -7.22 13.44
N LYS A 321 35.66 -7.62 14.50
CA LYS A 321 35.88 -7.18 15.88
C LYS A 321 35.56 -8.33 16.83
N GLU A 322 36.11 -8.31 18.03
CA GLU A 322 35.74 -9.28 19.06
C GLU A 322 34.23 -9.35 19.25
N GLU A 323 33.73 -10.57 19.34
CA GLU A 323 32.30 -10.81 19.40
C GLU A 323 31.96 -11.85 20.46
N LYS A 324 30.98 -11.53 21.29
CA LYS A 324 30.48 -12.42 22.33
C LYS A 324 29.54 -13.44 21.72
N VAL A 325 29.78 -14.71 22.05
CA VAL A 325 29.00 -15.82 21.50
C VAL A 325 28.56 -16.82 22.56
N GLU A 326 27.44 -17.47 22.29
CA GLU A 326 27.04 -18.71 22.96
C GLU A 326 27.52 -19.93 22.17
N VAL A 327 28.04 -20.93 22.88
CA VAL A 327 28.43 -22.20 22.29
C VAL A 327 27.20 -23.10 22.19
N LEU A 328 26.81 -23.42 20.96
CA LEU A 328 25.67 -24.28 20.68
C LEU A 328 26.07 -25.75 20.57
N GLN A 329 27.22 -26.03 19.94
CA GLN A 329 27.68 -27.40 19.71
C GLN A 329 29.17 -27.42 19.36
N THR A 330 29.89 -28.48 19.72
CA THR A 330 31.26 -28.73 19.27
C THR A 330 31.32 -30.00 18.44
N LYS A 331 31.97 -29.95 17.27
CA LYS A 331 32.12 -31.10 16.37
C LYS A 331 33.37 -30.97 15.51
N ASN A 332 34.20 -32.02 15.48
CA ASN A 332 35.36 -32.17 14.58
C ASN A 332 36.36 -30.99 14.61
N GLY A 333 36.62 -30.37 15.77
CA GLY A 333 37.53 -29.22 15.89
C GLY A 333 36.88 -27.87 15.53
N PHE A 334 35.56 -27.85 15.33
CA PHE A 334 34.77 -26.65 15.10
C PHE A 334 33.73 -26.46 16.20
N ILE A 335 33.48 -25.20 16.54
CA ILE A 335 32.48 -24.78 17.50
C ILE A 335 31.37 -24.05 16.74
N LYS A 336 30.14 -24.53 16.87
CA LYS A 336 28.95 -23.82 16.42
C LYS A 336 28.62 -22.74 17.44
N VAL A 337 28.62 -21.50 16.99
CA VAL A 337 28.45 -20.32 17.84
C VAL A 337 27.23 -19.52 17.41
N LEU A 338 26.61 -18.83 18.38
CA LEU A 338 25.54 -17.85 18.20
C LEU A 338 26.02 -16.49 18.69
N GLY A 339 26.08 -15.50 17.80
CA GLY A 339 26.42 -14.11 18.12
C GLY A 339 25.37 -13.47 19.01
N VAL A 340 25.78 -12.95 20.17
CA VAL A 340 24.87 -12.33 21.15
C VAL A 340 24.32 -10.99 20.64
N ASP A 341 25.15 -10.20 19.94
CA ASP A 341 24.78 -8.83 19.53
C ASP A 341 24.10 -8.77 18.16
N ASN A 342 24.49 -9.64 17.23
CA ASN A 342 24.05 -9.59 15.83
C ASN A 342 23.24 -10.83 15.40
N GLY A 343 23.09 -11.83 16.28
CA GLY A 343 22.27 -13.02 16.07
C GLY A 343 22.76 -13.97 14.98
N PHE A 344 24.02 -13.87 14.49
CA PHE A 344 24.49 -14.82 13.48
C PHE A 344 24.69 -16.21 14.08
N ILE A 345 24.57 -17.24 13.24
CA ILE A 345 24.91 -18.62 13.61
C ILE A 345 25.86 -19.19 12.58
N GLY A 346 26.94 -19.82 13.04
CA GLY A 346 27.90 -20.48 12.17
C GLY A 346 28.95 -21.28 12.92
N TRP A 347 29.85 -21.92 12.18
CA TRP A 347 30.95 -22.69 12.74
C TRP A 347 32.23 -21.87 12.74
N ILE A 348 32.94 -21.85 13.85
CA ILE A 348 34.30 -21.32 13.95
C ILE A 348 35.25 -22.45 14.27
N LYS A 349 36.55 -22.27 14.01
CA LYS A 349 37.55 -23.22 14.49
C LYS A 349 37.77 -23.02 15.98
N GLU A 350 38.09 -24.08 16.70
CA GLU A 350 38.40 -24.00 18.14
C GLU A 350 39.55 -23.02 18.46
N GLU A 351 40.54 -22.88 17.57
CA GLU A 351 41.67 -21.93 17.72
C GLU A 351 41.24 -20.44 17.75
N SER A 352 40.08 -20.15 17.17
CA SER A 352 39.47 -18.82 17.07
C SER A 352 38.58 -18.48 18.28
N PHE A 353 38.39 -19.42 19.21
CA PHE A 353 37.52 -19.26 20.37
C PHE A 353 38.33 -19.08 21.65
N GLU A 354 37.91 -18.13 22.48
CA GLU A 354 38.44 -17.92 23.83
C GLU A 354 37.31 -18.06 24.85
N THR A 355 37.55 -18.83 25.90
CA THR A 355 36.67 -18.87 27.07
C THR A 355 36.83 -17.58 27.87
N ASN A 356 35.71 -16.98 28.26
CA ASN A 356 35.70 -15.88 29.24
C ASN A 356 36.27 -16.31 30.59
#